data_AF-A0A1Y5RHC2-F1
#
_entry.id   AF-A0A1Y5RHC2-F1
#
_cell.length_a   1.000
_cell.length_b   1.000
_cell.length_c   1.000
_cell.angle_alpha   90.00
_cell.angle_beta   90.00
_cell.angle_gamma   90.00
#
_symmetry.space_group_name_H-M   'P 1'
#
loop_
_entity.id
_entity.type
_entity.pdbx_description
1 polymer ?
#
loop_
_entity_poly.entity_id
_entity_poly.type
_entity_poly.pdbx_seq_one_letter_code
_entity_poly.pdbx_strand_id
1 'polypeptide(L)'
;MKMDRVIQRMKEATLRWAGHQYYLLMTAILAVGLIVSMLWPESNMFARSGAVLVAVTAFLYFHDQRQHTSWWRSLQYRYEQDREVAKRPVKDAEEIATWMKNRGAEYDEIEAAIRDARVAVTPILRERGQKHRDNIKKAESALEAQGILILVGTLVWGFGDLVILGVLKC
;
A
#
# COMPACT_ATOMS: atom_id res chain seq x y z
N MET A 1 -13.97 -16.13 12.84
CA MET A 1 -13.70 -14.66 12.93
C MET A 1 -12.33 -14.25 13.47
N LYS A 2 -11.68 -14.96 14.42
CA LYS A 2 -10.27 -14.69 14.80
C LYS A 2 -9.26 -15.30 13.81
N MET A 3 -9.59 -16.46 13.24
CA MET A 3 -8.71 -17.21 12.34
C MET A 3 -8.50 -16.52 10.98
N ASP A 4 -9.55 -15.94 10.40
CA ASP A 4 -9.46 -15.18 9.14
C ASP A 4 -8.53 -13.97 9.25
N ARG A 5 -8.53 -13.30 10.40
CA ARG A 5 -7.63 -12.17 10.68
C ARG A 5 -6.17 -12.60 10.78
N VAL A 6 -5.89 -13.79 11.32
CA VAL A 6 -4.51 -14.33 11.40
C VAL A 6 -4.02 -14.72 10.01
N ILE A 7 -4.85 -15.44 9.24
CA ILE A 7 -4.54 -15.83 7.86
C ILE A 7 -4.32 -14.60 6.98
N GLN A 8 -5.13 -13.56 7.16
CA GLN A 8 -5.00 -12.31 6.40
C GLN A 8 -3.74 -11.54 6.77
N ARG A 9 -3.38 -11.45 8.07
CA ARG A 9 -2.12 -10.84 8.51
C ARG A 9 -0.90 -11.63 8.04
N MET A 10 -0.97 -12.96 8.06
CA MET A 10 0.07 -13.82 7.50
C MET A 10 0.20 -13.55 6.01
N LYS A 11 -0.89 -13.59 5.23
CA LYS A 11 -0.87 -13.26 3.79
C LYS A 11 -0.26 -11.88 3.53
N GLU A 12 -0.66 -10.85 4.28
CA GLU A 12 -0.11 -9.48 4.16
C GLU A 12 1.38 -9.40 4.56
N ALA A 13 1.84 -10.20 5.52
CA ALA A 13 3.26 -10.29 5.88
C ALA A 13 4.05 -11.03 4.81
N THR A 14 3.53 -12.16 4.29
CA THR A 14 4.16 -12.92 3.21
C THR A 14 4.21 -12.10 1.92
N LEU A 15 3.17 -11.32 1.61
CA LEU A 15 3.14 -10.40 0.46
C LEU A 15 4.17 -9.27 0.60
N ARG A 16 4.34 -8.69 1.80
CA ARG A 16 5.36 -7.66 2.05
C ARG A 16 6.78 -8.24 1.97
N TRP A 17 6.97 -9.42 2.54
CA TRP A 17 8.27 -10.11 2.51
C TRP A 17 8.61 -10.54 1.08
N ALA A 18 7.64 -11.10 0.34
CA ALA A 18 7.78 -11.42 -1.08
C ALA A 18 8.08 -10.18 -1.93
N GLY A 19 7.42 -9.04 -1.65
CA GLY A 19 7.70 -7.78 -2.32
C GLY A 19 9.13 -7.27 -2.07
N HIS A 20 9.63 -7.38 -0.83
CA HIS A 20 11.00 -6.97 -0.51
C HIS A 20 12.07 -7.90 -1.12
N GLN A 21 11.86 -9.21 -1.03
CA GLN A 21 12.70 -10.23 -1.68
C GLN A 21 12.70 -10.05 -3.20
N TYR A 22 11.57 -9.63 -3.77
CA TYR A 22 11.43 -9.33 -5.19
C TYR A 22 12.28 -8.13 -5.63
N TYR A 23 12.24 -7.00 -4.91
CA TYR A 23 13.08 -5.84 -5.25
C TYR A 23 14.58 -6.21 -5.18
N LEU A 24 14.99 -6.94 -4.15
CA LEU A 24 16.37 -7.42 -4.02
C LEU A 24 16.78 -8.35 -5.17
N LEU A 25 15.91 -9.30 -5.54
CA LEU A 25 16.17 -10.22 -6.65
C LEU A 25 16.28 -9.48 -7.99
N MET A 26 15.43 -8.50 -8.25
CA MET A 26 15.43 -7.72 -9.48
C MET A 26 16.65 -6.80 -9.58
N THR A 27 17.04 -6.15 -8.48
CA THR A 27 18.30 -5.41 -8.41
C THR A 27 19.50 -6.32 -8.63
N ALA A 28 19.48 -7.54 -8.10
CA ALA A 28 20.53 -8.53 -8.33
C ALA A 28 20.61 -8.97 -9.79
N ILE A 29 19.48 -9.22 -10.46
CA ILE A 29 19.44 -9.59 -11.89
C ILE A 29 20.01 -8.47 -12.77
N LEU A 30 19.66 -7.21 -12.49
CA LEU A 30 20.23 -6.05 -13.17
C LEU A 30 21.74 -5.93 -12.93
N ALA A 31 22.18 -6.08 -11.68
CA ALA A 31 23.59 -6.00 -11.32
C ALA A 31 24.41 -7.10 -12.01
N VAL A 32 23.91 -8.33 -12.04
CA VAL A 32 24.56 -9.46 -12.74
C VAL A 32 24.60 -9.20 -14.24
N GLY A 33 23.49 -8.75 -14.84
CA GLY A 33 23.45 -8.41 -16.27
C GLY A 33 24.44 -7.33 -16.66
N LEU A 34 24.60 -6.30 -15.80
CA LEU A 34 25.57 -5.22 -15.99
C LEU A 34 27.02 -5.72 -15.84
N ILE A 35 27.32 -6.50 -14.81
CA ILE A 35 28.65 -7.08 -14.59
C ILE A 35 29.06 -7.99 -15.75
N VAL A 36 28.17 -8.89 -16.18
CA VAL A 36 28.45 -9.82 -17.30
C VAL A 36 28.69 -9.05 -18.60
N SER A 37 27.95 -7.97 -18.87
CA SER A 37 28.18 -7.16 -20.06
C SER A 37 29.42 -6.28 -20.00
N MET A 38 29.87 -5.87 -18.82
CA MET A 38 31.16 -5.19 -18.68
C MET A 38 32.33 -6.16 -18.91
N LEU A 39 32.21 -7.40 -18.43
CA LEU A 39 33.27 -8.42 -18.56
C LEU A 39 33.28 -9.10 -19.95
N TRP A 40 32.13 -9.20 -20.62
CA TRP A 40 31.99 -9.78 -21.95
C TRP A 40 31.09 -8.88 -22.83
N PRO A 41 31.67 -7.84 -23.47
CA PRO A 41 30.93 -6.85 -24.25
C PRO A 41 30.15 -7.44 -25.43
N GLU A 42 30.64 -8.53 -26.02
CA GLU A 42 29.99 -9.20 -27.17
C GLU A 42 28.71 -9.96 -26.80
N SER A 43 28.45 -10.16 -25.51
CA SER A 43 27.39 -11.05 -25.04
C SER A 43 25.97 -10.47 -25.14
N ASN A 44 25.80 -9.16 -25.37
CA ASN A 44 24.52 -8.42 -25.32
C ASN A 44 23.65 -8.76 -24.07
N MET A 45 24.27 -9.25 -22.99
CA MET A 45 23.55 -9.76 -21.82
C MET A 45 22.83 -8.67 -21.03
N PHE A 46 23.29 -7.43 -21.10
CA PHE A 46 22.68 -6.27 -20.47
C PHE A 46 21.29 -6.00 -21.04
N ALA A 47 21.16 -5.91 -22.37
CA ALA A 47 19.88 -5.74 -23.05
C ALA A 47 18.92 -6.91 -22.75
N ARG A 48 19.44 -8.14 -22.70
CA ARG A 48 18.66 -9.35 -22.34
C ARG A 48 18.19 -9.34 -20.88
N SER A 49 19.05 -8.92 -19.96
CA SER A 49 18.69 -8.77 -18.53
C SER A 49 17.65 -7.66 -18.31
N GLY A 50 17.73 -6.58 -19.10
CA GLY A 50 16.69 -5.54 -19.17
C GLY A 50 15.35 -6.08 -19.67
N ALA A 51 15.34 -6.92 -20.72
CA ALA A 51 14.12 -7.54 -21.24
C ALA A 51 13.43 -8.43 -20.19
N VAL A 52 14.21 -9.26 -19.47
CA VAL A 52 13.70 -10.12 -18.40
C VAL A 52 13.13 -9.27 -17.26
N LEU A 53 13.82 -8.17 -16.91
CA LEU A 53 13.34 -7.24 -15.90
C LEU A 53 11.97 -6.65 -16.29
N VAL A 54 11.85 -6.14 -17.52
CA VAL A 54 10.59 -5.57 -18.04
C VAL A 54 9.46 -6.57 -18.01
N ALA A 55 9.68 -7.78 -18.54
CA ALA A 55 8.63 -8.79 -18.63
C ALA A 55 8.09 -9.18 -17.24
N VAL A 56 8.99 -9.36 -16.28
CA VAL A 56 8.62 -9.76 -14.91
C VAL A 56 7.97 -8.59 -14.15
N THR A 57 8.47 -7.36 -14.30
CA THR A 57 7.86 -6.19 -13.65
C THR A 57 6.50 -5.85 -14.26
N ALA A 58 6.35 -5.94 -15.59
CA ALA A 58 5.07 -5.78 -16.26
C ALA A 58 4.06 -6.84 -15.80
N PHE A 59 4.46 -8.11 -15.72
CA PHE A 59 3.61 -9.18 -15.19
C PHE A 59 3.09 -8.86 -13.79
N LEU A 60 3.97 -8.41 -12.89
CA LEU A 60 3.56 -8.06 -11.52
C LEU A 60 2.74 -6.78 -11.45
N TYR A 61 3.03 -5.79 -12.28
CA TYR A 61 2.24 -4.56 -12.36
C TYR A 61 0.80 -4.88 -12.79
N PHE A 62 0.62 -5.62 -13.88
CA PHE A 62 -0.71 -6.00 -14.36
C PHE A 62 -1.46 -6.96 -13.41
N HIS A 63 -0.74 -7.74 -12.61
CA HIS A 63 -1.32 -8.60 -11.57
C HIS A 63 -1.39 -7.95 -10.17
N ASP A 64 -0.99 -6.69 -10.03
CA ASP A 64 -1.08 -6.00 -8.75
C ASP A 64 -2.53 -5.67 -8.43
N GLN A 65 -3.03 -6.21 -7.32
CA GLN A 65 -4.40 -5.98 -6.87
C GLN A 65 -4.73 -4.50 -6.69
N ARG A 66 -3.72 -3.66 -6.40
CA ARG A 66 -3.88 -2.21 -6.22
C ARG A 66 -4.24 -1.48 -7.51
N GLN A 67 -4.10 -2.10 -8.67
CA GLN A 67 -4.61 -1.52 -9.93
C GLN A 67 -6.11 -1.70 -10.11
N HIS A 68 -6.71 -2.67 -9.42
CA HIS A 68 -8.15 -2.90 -9.51
C HIS A 68 -8.91 -1.98 -8.57
N THR A 69 -9.98 -1.35 -9.07
CA THR A 69 -10.90 -0.52 -8.28
C THR A 69 -11.53 -1.27 -7.11
N SER A 70 -11.65 -2.60 -7.19
CA SER A 70 -12.15 -3.45 -6.12
C SER A 70 -11.26 -3.42 -4.87
N TRP A 71 -9.94 -3.31 -5.02
CA TRP A 71 -9.01 -3.23 -3.89
C TRP A 71 -9.19 -1.91 -3.14
N TRP A 72 -9.27 -0.79 -3.86
CA TRP A 72 -9.53 0.53 -3.28
C TRP A 72 -10.88 0.60 -2.58
N ARG A 73 -11.93 0.04 -3.19
CA ARG A 73 -13.24 -0.11 -2.54
C ARG A 73 -13.15 -0.92 -1.25
N SER A 74 -12.36 -2.00 -1.24
CA SER A 74 -12.16 -2.81 -0.04
C SER A 74 -11.41 -2.05 1.07
N LEU A 75 -10.44 -1.21 0.70
CA LEU A 75 -9.70 -0.37 1.64
C LEU A 75 -10.61 0.69 2.27
N GLN A 76 -11.45 1.32 1.44
CA GLN A 76 -12.47 2.28 1.87
C GLN A 76 -13.50 1.61 2.80
N TYR A 77 -13.99 0.44 2.42
CA TYR A 77 -14.96 -0.32 3.21
C TYR A 77 -14.43 -0.69 4.60
N ARG A 78 -13.16 -1.11 4.71
CA ARG A 78 -12.52 -1.38 6.01
C ARG A 78 -12.42 -0.13 6.86
N TYR A 79 -12.08 1.01 6.27
CA TYR A 79 -12.04 2.28 7.00
C TYR A 79 -13.42 2.68 7.51
N GLU A 80 -14.47 2.52 6.70
CA GLU A 80 -15.85 2.78 7.10
C GLU A 80 -16.29 1.89 8.25
N GLN A 81 -15.98 0.59 8.21
CA GLN A 81 -16.24 -0.33 9.31
C GLN A 81 -15.50 0.08 10.59
N ASP A 82 -14.20 0.38 10.51
CA ASP A 82 -13.39 0.83 11.64
C ASP A 82 -13.95 2.14 12.24
N ARG A 83 -14.40 3.06 11.38
CA ARG A 83 -15.01 4.33 11.77
C ARG A 83 -16.34 4.11 12.48
N GLU A 84 -17.20 3.23 11.98
CA GLU A 84 -18.47 2.91 12.62
C GLU A 84 -18.29 2.22 13.97
N VAL A 85 -17.29 1.35 14.11
CA VAL A 85 -16.92 0.76 15.40
C VAL A 85 -16.43 1.82 16.37
N ALA A 86 -15.60 2.76 15.91
CA ALA A 86 -15.10 3.85 16.75
C ALA A 86 -16.20 4.83 17.20
N LYS A 87 -17.29 4.97 16.45
CA LYS A 87 -18.45 5.80 16.82
C LYS A 87 -19.39 5.17 17.84
N ARG A 88 -19.26 3.86 18.15
CA ARG A 88 -20.15 3.16 19.09
C ARG A 88 -20.32 3.89 20.43
N PRO A 89 -19.26 4.40 21.09
CA PRO A 89 -19.42 5.10 22.36
C PRO A 89 -20.31 6.34 22.28
N VAL A 90 -20.34 7.02 21.12
CA VAL A 90 -21.24 8.16 20.90
C VAL A 90 -22.68 7.67 20.72
N LYS A 91 -22.90 6.59 19.96
CA LYS A 91 -24.24 5.99 19.80
C LYS A 91 -24.77 5.48 21.13
N ASP A 92 -23.94 4.78 21.90
CA ASP A 92 -24.27 4.29 23.23
C ASP A 92 -24.61 5.46 24.17
N ALA A 93 -23.85 6.57 24.10
CA ALA A 93 -24.15 7.78 24.87
C ALA A 93 -25.45 8.47 24.42
N GLU A 94 -25.78 8.47 23.14
CA GLU A 94 -27.05 9.00 22.60
C GLU A 94 -28.25 8.14 23.04
N GLU A 95 -28.09 6.82 23.10
CA GLU A 95 -29.11 5.89 23.63
C GLU A 95 -29.33 6.10 25.14
N ILE A 96 -28.24 6.21 25.91
CA ILE A 96 -28.29 6.52 27.35
C ILE A 96 -28.93 7.90 27.58
N ALA A 97 -28.55 8.91 26.80
CA ALA A 97 -29.12 10.24 26.83
C ALA A 97 -30.65 10.22 26.62
N THR A 98 -31.13 9.43 25.67
CA THR A 98 -32.56 9.24 25.41
C THR A 98 -33.27 8.63 26.63
N TRP A 99 -32.64 7.65 27.26
CA TRP A 99 -33.18 7.03 28.47
C TRP A 99 -33.18 7.97 29.68
N MET A 100 -32.12 8.77 29.87
CA MET A 100 -32.03 9.80 30.92
C MET A 100 -33.10 10.87 30.71
N LYS A 101 -33.29 11.33 29.48
CA LYS A 101 -34.38 12.26 29.11
C LYS A 101 -35.75 11.73 29.50
N ASN A 102 -36.03 10.47 29.20
CA ASN A 102 -37.31 9.82 29.53
C ASN A 102 -37.54 9.65 31.04
N ARG A 103 -36.47 9.70 31.84
CA ARG A 103 -36.52 9.66 33.31
C ARG A 103 -36.58 11.05 33.96
N GLY A 104 -36.61 12.12 33.16
CA GLY A 104 -36.66 13.49 33.65
C GLY A 104 -35.31 14.05 34.09
N ALA A 105 -34.20 13.53 33.58
CA ALA A 105 -32.89 14.14 33.80
C ALA A 105 -32.81 15.54 33.18
N GLU A 106 -32.00 16.41 33.80
CA GLU A 106 -31.79 17.77 33.31
C GLU A 106 -31.05 17.76 31.97
N TYR A 107 -31.34 18.78 31.14
CA TYR A 107 -30.76 18.89 29.80
C TYR A 107 -29.22 18.95 29.84
N ASP A 108 -28.66 19.68 30.81
CA ASP A 108 -27.21 19.88 30.94
C ASP A 108 -26.46 18.57 31.25
N GLU A 109 -27.06 17.67 32.03
CA GLU A 109 -26.48 16.34 32.31
C GLU A 109 -26.44 15.45 31.05
N ILE A 110 -27.50 15.53 30.25
CA ILE A 110 -27.61 14.79 28.99
C ILE A 110 -26.58 15.31 27.98
N GLU A 111 -26.43 16.63 27.87
CA GLU A 111 -25.46 17.25 26.97
C GLU A 111 -24.02 16.96 27.40
N ALA A 112 -23.72 17.00 28.70
CA ALA A 112 -22.41 16.67 29.23
C ALA A 112 -22.00 15.22 28.88
N ALA A 113 -22.89 14.25 29.04
CA ALA A 113 -22.62 12.85 28.73
C ALA A 113 -22.30 12.62 27.24
N ILE A 114 -23.06 13.25 26.34
CA ILE A 114 -22.79 13.18 24.89
C ILE A 114 -21.49 13.90 24.54
N ARG A 115 -21.22 15.06 25.15
CA ARG A 115 -20.01 15.84 24.92
C ARG A 115 -18.77 15.04 25.31
N ASP A 116 -18.77 14.41 26.48
CA ASP A 116 -17.64 13.64 26.98
C ASP A 116 -17.36 12.41 26.11
N ALA A 117 -18.42 11.73 25.64
CA ALA A 117 -18.28 10.64 24.66
C ALA A 117 -17.67 11.13 23.34
N ARG A 118 -18.08 12.31 22.85
CA ARG A 118 -17.49 12.91 21.63
C ARG A 118 -16.03 13.30 21.83
N VAL A 119 -15.68 13.89 22.97
CA VAL A 119 -14.30 14.27 23.30
C VAL A 119 -13.40 13.04 23.34
N ALA A 120 -13.87 11.93 23.93
CA ALA A 120 -13.13 10.68 23.98
C ALA A 120 -12.96 10.01 22.60
N VAL A 121 -13.97 10.10 21.72
CA VAL A 121 -13.95 9.45 20.39
C VAL A 121 -13.19 10.25 19.33
N THR A 122 -13.15 11.57 19.43
CA THR A 122 -12.46 12.47 18.49
C THR A 122 -10.99 12.07 18.22
N PRO A 123 -10.11 11.82 19.21
CA PRO A 123 -8.73 11.43 18.94
C PRO A 123 -8.65 10.09 18.22
N ILE A 124 -9.51 9.13 18.56
CA ILE A 124 -9.55 7.80 17.92
C ILE A 124 -9.95 7.94 16.45
N LEU A 125 -10.98 8.73 16.15
CA LEU A 125 -11.40 8.98 14.76
C LEU A 125 -10.30 9.68 13.95
N ARG A 126 -9.58 10.63 14.56
CA ARG A 126 -8.47 11.33 13.93
C ARG A 126 -7.31 10.40 13.61
N GLU A 127 -6.92 9.55 14.56
CA GLU A 127 -5.87 8.53 14.37
C GLU A 127 -6.25 7.55 13.24
N ARG A 128 -7.50 7.07 13.22
CA ARG A 128 -7.99 6.17 12.17
C ARG A 128 -8.00 6.83 10.80
N GLY A 129 -8.41 8.10 10.73
CA GLY A 129 -8.38 8.89 9.50
C GLY A 129 -6.95 9.10 8.98
N GLN A 130 -5.99 9.40 9.86
CA GLN A 130 -4.58 9.52 9.50
C GLN A 130 -4.02 8.20 8.97
N LYS A 131 -4.26 7.09 9.69
CA LYS A 131 -3.80 5.77 9.26
C LYS A 131 -4.37 5.37 7.89
N HIS A 132 -5.62 5.69 7.62
CA HIS A 132 -6.22 5.44 6.31
C HIS A 132 -5.54 6.25 5.19
N ARG A 133 -5.29 7.55 5.42
CA ARG A 133 -4.53 8.39 4.48
C ARG A 133 -3.12 7.88 4.24
N ASP A 134 -2.43 7.46 5.29
CA ASP A 134 -1.06 6.91 5.16
C ASP A 134 -1.05 5.62 4.36
N ASN A 135 -2.06 4.77 4.52
CA ASN A 135 -2.20 3.54 3.72
C ASN A 135 -2.45 3.85 2.24
N ILE A 136 -3.27 4.86 1.94
CA ILE A 136 -3.49 5.34 0.56
C ILE A 136 -2.17 5.83 -0.04
N LYS A 137 -1.49 6.77 0.63
CA LYS A 137 -0.22 7.33 0.15
C LYS A 137 0.84 6.26 -0.09
N LYS A 138 0.95 5.28 0.81
CA LYS A 138 1.88 4.15 0.63
C LYS A 138 1.52 3.30 -0.59
N ALA A 139 0.23 3.03 -0.81
CA ALA A 139 -0.21 2.27 -1.97
C ALA A 139 0.04 3.02 -3.28
N GLU A 140 -0.24 4.33 -3.33
CA GLU A 140 0.07 5.20 -4.47
C GLU A 140 1.57 5.23 -4.78
N SER A 141 2.41 5.51 -3.77
CA SER A 141 3.88 5.55 -3.95
C SER A 141 4.46 4.24 -4.49
N ALA A 142 3.87 3.10 -4.10
CA ALA A 142 4.32 1.80 -4.55
C ALA A 142 3.88 1.49 -5.99
N LEU A 143 2.71 1.98 -6.42
CA LEU A 143 2.28 1.89 -7.83
C LEU A 143 3.17 2.78 -8.72
N GLU A 144 3.48 4.00 -8.26
CA GLU A 144 4.41 4.89 -8.96
C GLU A 144 5.80 4.26 -9.12
N ALA A 145 6.35 3.69 -8.04
CA ALA A 145 7.64 3.02 -8.08
C ALA A 145 7.67 1.83 -9.06
N GLN A 146 6.60 1.02 -9.10
CA GLN A 146 6.48 -0.06 -10.09
C GLN A 146 6.42 0.47 -11.52
N GLY A 147 5.66 1.55 -11.76
CA GLY A 147 5.57 2.19 -13.08
C GLY A 147 6.91 2.75 -13.55
N ILE A 148 7.67 3.40 -12.66
CA ILE A 148 9.03 3.89 -12.94
C ILE A 148 9.95 2.71 -13.27
N LEU A 149 9.87 1.60 -12.54
CA LEU A 149 10.72 0.44 -12.77
C LEU A 149 10.46 -0.21 -14.13
N ILE A 150 9.18 -0.25 -14.57
CA ILE A 150 8.83 -0.68 -15.94
C ILE A 150 9.44 0.26 -16.96
N LEU A 151 9.31 1.58 -16.76
CA LEU A 151 9.83 2.58 -17.69
C LEU A 151 11.36 2.47 -17.79
N VAL A 152 12.07 2.37 -16.67
CA VAL A 152 13.53 2.18 -16.62
C VAL A 152 13.93 0.87 -17.30
N GLY A 153 13.25 -0.24 -16.98
CA GLY A 153 13.52 -1.52 -17.64
C GLY A 153 13.32 -1.43 -19.16
N THR A 154 12.25 -0.75 -19.60
CA THR A 154 11.91 -0.61 -21.02
C THR A 154 12.95 0.24 -21.74
N LEU A 155 13.46 1.29 -21.08
CA LEU A 155 14.57 2.08 -21.60
C LEU A 155 15.87 1.26 -21.69
N VAL A 156 16.21 0.50 -20.65
CA VAL A 156 17.39 -0.38 -20.64
C VAL A 156 17.28 -1.44 -21.75
N TRP A 157 16.08 -1.99 -21.97
CA TRP A 157 15.85 -2.95 -23.03
C TRP A 157 15.93 -2.32 -24.43
N GLY A 158 15.27 -1.18 -24.65
CA GLY A 158 15.21 -0.52 -25.96
C GLY A 158 16.47 0.25 -26.35
N PHE A 159 17.27 0.72 -25.38
CA PHE A 159 18.45 1.56 -25.60
C PHE A 159 19.73 0.99 -24.99
N GLY A 160 19.71 -0.24 -24.45
CA GLY A 160 20.87 -0.87 -23.81
C GLY A 160 22.12 -0.90 -24.70
N ASP A 161 21.93 -1.08 -26.01
CA ASP A 161 23.02 -1.10 -26.99
C ASP A 161 23.67 0.29 -27.17
N LEU A 162 22.90 1.38 -27.06
CA LEU A 162 23.40 2.75 -27.23
C LEU A 162 24.21 3.24 -26.03
N VAL A 163 23.83 2.85 -24.80
CA VAL A 163 24.54 3.22 -23.57
C VAL A 163 25.90 2.52 -23.51
N ILE A 164 25.96 1.24 -23.88
CA ILE A 164 27.21 0.47 -23.92
C ILE A 164 28.17 1.01 -24.98
N LEU A 165 27.67 1.38 -26.16
CA LEU A 165 28.48 1.99 -27.23
C LEU A 165 29.04 3.38 -26.86
N GLY A 166 28.34 4.14 -26.01
CA GLY A 166 28.81 5.44 -25.52
C GLY A 166 29.91 5.34 -24.45
N VAL A 167 29.81 4.36 -23.55
CA VAL A 167 30.79 4.14 -22.46
C VAL A 167 32.06 3.47 -22.97
N LEU A 168 31.99 2.57 -23.96
CA LEU A 168 33.17 1.92 -24.56
C LEU A 168 33.92 2.79 -25.58
N LYS A 169 33.39 3.95 -25.95
CA LYS A 169 34.07 4.94 -26.83
C LYS A 169 34.73 6.10 -26.07
N CYS A 170 34.67 6.11 -24.74
CA CYS A 170 35.51 6.94 -23.87
C CYS A 170 36.69 6.11 -23.35
#